data_AF-A0A415L6P4-F1
#
_entry.id   AF-A0A415L6P4-F1
#
_cell.length_a   1.000
_cell.length_b   1.000
_cell.length_c   1.000
_cell.angle_alpha   90.00
_cell.angle_beta   90.00
_cell.angle_gamma   90.00
#
_symmetry.space_group_name_H-M   'P 1'
#
loop_
_entity.id
_entity.type
_entity.pdbx_description
1 polymer ?
#
loop_
_entity_poly.entity_id
_entity_poly.type
_entity_poly.pdbx_seq_one_letter_code
_entity_poly.pdbx_strand_id
1 'polypeptide(L)'
;MNLKNKKIFSRIAAGVMTVAMAITLLPGTMKTVNAAEPVTSASLDVNLYKRADVYAPNTTFEFEVTNLTAEQAKATNGGKDLKPPFKNAPAGAVKPGTIELAPAAEDLTETSISKKLTFTLVADKFTTEGIGTYRYKVKQKEGTYEGIKYDVGERYLDVTVATDGTNFYIASASLVLYQEDGQLVKSGAFVNTYGVNKPDTENPVPKPDGTVNDLVISKTVTGNYGERDKKFIFEITINGAEGEWYNLEGQPAIKKGTAARIELKHGDTVKIYGLTENDTYTIKELEADDYKTTFETKLNGTNKAGGSGNIKTATGTIDAGTSLQTQEVAFTNDRTGSATGFASSYGPYALMVVLAGAVAFVLFRKKRAEY
;
A
#
# COMPACT_ATOMS: atom_id res chain seq x y z
N MET A 1 -34.91 32.32 16.78
CA MET A 1 -33.94 33.44 16.81
C MET A 1 -32.55 32.85 17.07
N ASN A 2 -31.67 32.95 16.07
CA ASN A 2 -30.20 32.77 15.99
C ASN A 2 -29.48 31.69 16.82
N LEU A 3 -28.88 30.64 16.23
CA LEU A 3 -27.66 30.53 15.38
C LEU A 3 -26.32 30.82 16.07
N LYS A 4 -25.47 29.78 16.17
CA LYS A 4 -24.07 29.69 15.67
C LYS A 4 -23.45 28.36 16.15
N ASN A 5 -23.56 27.27 15.39
CA ASN A 5 -22.59 26.74 14.41
C ASN A 5 -21.14 26.62 14.87
N LYS A 6 -20.66 25.37 15.00
CA LYS A 6 -19.35 24.92 14.48
C LYS A 6 -19.43 23.43 14.12
N LYS A 7 -19.55 23.15 12.81
CA LYS A 7 -19.32 21.84 12.18
C LYS A 7 -17.88 21.80 11.68
N ILE A 8 -17.14 20.75 12.01
CA ILE A 8 -15.81 20.36 11.47
C ILE A 8 -15.81 18.82 11.68
N PHE A 9 -15.70 17.90 10.72
CA PHE A 9 -14.93 17.80 9.49
C PHE A 9 -15.74 17.02 8.43
N SER A 10 -15.89 17.57 7.23
CA SER A 10 -16.15 16.80 6.01
C SER A 10 -15.24 17.34 4.93
N ARG A 11 -14.01 16.83 4.89
CA ARG A 11 -13.06 17.05 3.80
C ARG A 11 -12.75 15.69 3.20
N ILE A 12 -13.73 15.10 2.51
CA ILE A 12 -13.42 14.15 1.45
C ILE A 12 -13.14 15.04 0.24
N ALA A 13 -11.87 15.25 -0.03
CA ALA A 13 -11.42 15.92 -1.24
C ALA A 13 -11.84 15.03 -2.41
N ALA A 14 -12.97 15.36 -3.02
CA ALA A 14 -13.30 14.96 -4.36
C ALA A 14 -12.28 15.60 -5.31
N GLY A 15 -11.11 14.99 -5.43
CA GLY A 15 -10.11 15.29 -6.46
C GLY A 15 -10.53 14.70 -7.80
N VAL A 16 -11.76 14.97 -8.25
CA VAL A 16 -12.14 14.75 -9.65
C VAL A 16 -11.78 16.04 -10.36
N MET A 17 -10.51 16.18 -10.78
CA MET A 17 -10.17 17.15 -11.81
C MET A 17 -10.80 16.69 -13.11
N THR A 18 -12.06 17.08 -13.31
CA THR A 18 -12.67 17.19 -14.63
C THR A 18 -11.88 18.24 -15.39
N VAL A 19 -10.87 17.83 -16.16
CA VAL A 19 -10.39 18.64 -17.28
C VAL A 19 -11.45 18.53 -18.37
N ALA A 20 -12.54 19.26 -18.18
CA ALA A 20 -13.35 19.72 -19.28
C ALA A 20 -12.47 20.72 -20.07
N MET A 21 -11.91 20.28 -21.20
CA MET A 21 -11.57 21.25 -22.24
C MET A 21 -12.90 21.79 -22.77
N ALA A 22 -13.35 22.88 -22.15
CA ALA A 22 -14.45 23.68 -22.64
C ALA A 22 -14.02 24.37 -23.94
N ILE A 23 -14.50 23.87 -25.07
CA ILE A 23 -14.63 24.70 -26.26
C ILE A 23 -15.91 25.52 -26.06
N THR A 24 -15.77 26.74 -25.55
CA THR A 24 -16.84 27.74 -25.55
C THR A 24 -17.09 28.20 -26.98
N LEU A 25 -18.19 27.79 -27.60
CA LEU A 25 -18.71 28.42 -28.81
C LEU A 25 -19.79 29.43 -28.42
N LEU A 26 -19.46 30.73 -28.52
CA LEU A 26 -20.45 31.80 -28.56
C LEU A 26 -21.13 31.80 -29.94
N PRO A 27 -22.47 31.94 -30.02
CA PRO A 27 -23.17 32.04 -31.30
C PRO A 27 -23.07 33.48 -31.84
N GLY A 28 -22.63 33.62 -33.09
CA GLY A 28 -22.82 34.85 -33.86
C GLY A 28 -21.52 35.52 -34.31
N THR A 29 -20.93 34.98 -35.37
CA THR A 29 -20.34 35.69 -36.54
C THR A 29 -19.48 34.67 -37.28
N MET A 30 -19.80 34.38 -38.55
CA MET A 30 -18.94 33.59 -39.42
C MET A 30 -17.63 34.36 -39.63
N LYS A 31 -16.62 34.06 -38.81
CA LYS A 31 -15.22 34.40 -39.04
C LYS A 31 -14.46 33.10 -39.28
N THR A 32 -13.63 33.12 -40.30
CA THR A 32 -12.64 32.10 -40.69
C THR A 32 -12.26 31.17 -39.53
N VAL A 33 -12.59 29.88 -39.67
CA VAL A 33 -12.18 28.83 -38.75
C VAL A 33 -10.65 28.82 -38.73
N ASN A 34 -10.04 29.33 -37.66
CA ASN A 34 -8.65 29.02 -37.37
C ASN A 34 -8.55 27.49 -37.32
N ALA A 35 -7.80 26.89 -38.24
CA ALA A 35 -7.53 25.45 -38.19
C ALA A 35 -6.89 25.15 -36.82
N ALA A 36 -7.51 24.25 -36.05
CA ALA A 36 -6.91 23.77 -34.81
C ALA A 36 -5.53 23.16 -35.12
N GLU A 37 -4.55 23.42 -34.26
CA GLU A 37 -3.21 22.86 -34.45
C GLU A 37 -3.27 21.31 -34.48
N PRO A 38 -2.44 20.65 -35.31
CA PRO A 38 -2.37 19.20 -35.37
C PRO A 38 -2.15 18.55 -34.01
N VAL A 39 -2.91 17.49 -33.72
CA VAL A 39 -2.78 16.73 -32.47
C VAL A 39 -1.56 15.81 -32.55
N THR A 40 -0.65 15.92 -31.59
CA THR A 40 0.58 15.11 -31.52
C THR A 40 0.51 14.01 -30.46
N SER A 41 -0.49 14.05 -29.58
CA SER A 41 -0.67 13.06 -28.51
C SER A 41 -2.14 12.88 -28.14
N ALA A 42 -2.45 11.69 -27.62
CA ALA A 42 -3.68 11.44 -26.87
C ALA A 42 -3.32 11.16 -25.41
N SER A 43 -4.22 11.44 -24.47
CA SER A 43 -3.98 11.10 -23.08
C SER A 43 -5.22 10.57 -22.38
N LEU A 44 -5.00 9.77 -21.35
CA LEU A 44 -6.03 9.26 -20.46
C LEU A 44 -5.45 9.14 -19.05
N ASP A 45 -6.27 9.40 -18.04
CA ASP A 45 -5.83 9.20 -16.67
C ASP A 45 -5.75 7.70 -16.34
N VAL A 46 -4.80 7.38 -15.47
CA VAL A 46 -4.58 6.05 -14.90
C VAL A 46 -4.60 6.23 -13.40
N ASN A 47 -5.60 5.60 -12.78
CA ASN A 47 -5.85 5.69 -11.36
C ASN A 47 -5.40 4.41 -10.67
N LEU A 48 -4.79 4.59 -9.50
CA LEU A 48 -4.60 3.53 -8.52
C LEU A 48 -5.34 3.92 -7.24
N TYR A 49 -6.35 3.12 -6.85
CA TYR A 49 -7.01 3.28 -5.56
C TYR A 49 -6.29 2.45 -4.50
N LYS A 50 -6.11 3.02 -3.31
CA LYS A 50 -5.45 2.36 -2.17
C LYS A 50 -6.10 2.78 -0.85
N ARG A 51 -5.72 2.13 0.25
CA ARG A 51 -6.05 2.60 1.60
C ARG A 51 -5.21 3.83 1.96
N ALA A 52 -5.76 4.70 2.80
CA ALA A 52 -4.93 5.63 3.56
C ALA A 52 -3.93 4.85 4.43
N ASP A 53 -2.81 5.48 4.79
CA ASP A 53 -1.75 4.90 5.62
C ASP A 53 -0.99 3.74 4.97
N VAL A 54 -1.29 3.40 3.72
CA VAL A 54 -0.57 2.41 2.90
C VAL A 54 0.20 3.14 1.81
N TYR A 55 1.49 2.84 1.66
CA TYR A 55 2.31 3.40 0.58
C TYR A 55 1.88 2.87 -0.78
N ALA A 56 2.14 3.66 -1.83
CA ALA A 56 1.96 3.20 -3.19
C ALA A 56 2.95 2.05 -3.52
N PRO A 57 2.54 1.06 -4.32
CA PRO A 57 3.45 0.01 -4.78
C PRO A 57 4.56 0.59 -5.67
N ASN A 58 5.75 -0.01 -5.61
CA ASN A 58 6.88 0.35 -6.47
C ASN A 58 6.83 -0.47 -7.77
N THR A 59 6.12 0.04 -8.79
CA THR A 59 5.86 -0.72 -10.01
C THR A 59 5.62 0.19 -11.21
N THR A 60 5.60 -0.40 -12.40
CA THR A 60 5.31 0.29 -13.66
C THR A 60 4.09 -0.34 -14.31
N PHE A 61 3.09 0.47 -14.64
CA PHE A 61 2.00 0.05 -15.51
C PHE A 61 2.39 0.25 -16.97
N GLU A 62 2.36 -0.85 -17.71
CA GLU A 62 2.64 -0.90 -19.14
C GLU A 62 1.37 -1.06 -19.95
N PHE A 63 1.40 -0.56 -21.19
CA PHE A 63 0.27 -0.60 -22.10
C PHE A 63 0.69 -1.13 -23.46
N GLU A 64 -0.18 -1.94 -24.04
CA GLU A 64 -0.03 -2.48 -25.39
C GLU A 64 -0.99 -1.78 -26.33
N VAL A 65 -0.49 -1.50 -27.54
CA VAL A 65 -1.26 -0.92 -28.63
C VAL A 65 -1.16 -1.84 -29.84
N THR A 66 -2.31 -2.34 -30.29
CA THR A 66 -2.43 -3.17 -31.49
C THR A 66 -3.16 -2.39 -32.57
N ASN A 67 -2.56 -2.27 -33.76
CA ASN A 67 -3.22 -1.67 -34.91
C ASN A 67 -4.29 -2.61 -35.48
N LEU A 68 -5.45 -2.06 -35.87
CA LEU A 68 -6.55 -2.82 -36.48
C LEU A 68 -6.65 -2.52 -37.98
N THR A 69 -7.13 -3.50 -38.75
CA THR A 69 -7.61 -3.25 -40.13
C THR A 69 -8.93 -2.45 -40.10
N ALA A 70 -9.30 -1.86 -41.23
CA ALA A 70 -10.57 -1.16 -41.37
C ALA A 70 -11.77 -2.08 -41.06
N GLU A 71 -11.72 -3.34 -41.50
CA GLU A 71 -12.75 -4.35 -41.25
C GLU A 71 -12.82 -4.72 -39.77
N GLN A 72 -11.67 -4.91 -39.11
CA GLN A 72 -11.62 -5.17 -37.67
C GLN A 72 -12.19 -3.98 -36.87
N ALA A 73 -11.83 -2.74 -37.26
CA ALA A 73 -12.36 -1.54 -36.64
C ALA A 73 -13.89 -1.44 -36.80
N LYS A 74 -14.42 -1.70 -38.01
CA LYS A 74 -15.87 -1.76 -38.25
C LYS A 74 -16.56 -2.84 -37.42
N ALA A 75 -15.95 -4.02 -37.31
CA ALA A 75 -16.48 -5.12 -36.52
C ALA A 75 -16.62 -4.74 -35.05
N THR A 76 -15.64 -4.02 -34.49
CA THR A 76 -15.79 -3.46 -33.14
C THR A 76 -16.99 -2.52 -33.11
N ASN A 77 -17.15 -1.63 -34.09
CA ASN A 77 -18.23 -0.63 -34.15
C ASN A 77 -19.60 -1.18 -34.64
N GLY A 78 -19.98 -2.39 -34.25
CA GLY A 78 -21.27 -3.00 -34.61
C GLY A 78 -21.47 -3.17 -36.12
N GLY A 79 -20.38 -3.34 -36.88
CA GLY A 79 -20.37 -3.43 -38.34
C GLY A 79 -20.54 -2.09 -39.05
N LYS A 80 -20.65 -0.97 -38.33
CA LYS A 80 -20.88 0.36 -38.89
C LYS A 80 -19.58 1.12 -39.08
N ASP A 81 -19.51 1.88 -40.16
CA ASP A 81 -18.41 2.79 -40.41
C ASP A 81 -18.57 4.11 -39.61
N LEU A 82 -17.47 4.84 -39.45
CA LEU A 82 -17.48 6.20 -38.93
C LEU A 82 -17.49 7.23 -40.07
N LYS A 83 -17.66 8.51 -39.72
CA LYS A 83 -17.44 9.63 -40.63
C LYS A 83 -16.37 10.53 -40.01
N PRO A 84 -15.13 10.56 -40.54
CA PRO A 84 -14.65 9.85 -41.74
C PRO A 84 -14.44 8.33 -41.52
N PRO A 85 -14.45 7.52 -42.59
CA PRO A 85 -14.50 6.06 -42.50
C PRO A 85 -13.23 5.46 -41.88
N PHE A 86 -13.37 4.25 -41.36
CA PHE A 86 -12.25 3.47 -40.85
C PHE A 86 -11.26 3.12 -41.95
N LYS A 87 -9.98 3.19 -41.59
CA LYS A 87 -8.83 2.86 -42.42
C LYS A 87 -7.93 1.86 -41.70
N ASN A 88 -7.06 1.19 -42.46
CA ASN A 88 -6.06 0.29 -41.90
C ASN A 88 -5.05 1.08 -41.06
N ALA A 89 -5.05 0.83 -39.75
CA ALA A 89 -4.14 1.49 -38.81
C ALA A 89 -2.67 1.12 -39.12
N PRO A 90 -1.80 2.12 -39.41
CA PRO A 90 -0.38 1.86 -39.60
C PRO A 90 0.29 1.42 -38.29
N ALA A 91 1.15 0.41 -38.38
CA ALA A 91 1.97 -0.06 -37.27
C ALA A 91 2.97 1.02 -36.82
N GLY A 92 3.18 1.14 -35.51
CA GLY A 92 4.13 2.08 -34.91
C GLY A 92 3.73 3.56 -34.99
N ALA A 93 2.52 3.88 -35.47
CA ALA A 93 2.02 5.25 -35.52
C ALA A 93 1.48 5.75 -34.18
N VAL A 94 1.17 4.84 -33.25
CA VAL A 94 0.80 5.13 -31.88
C VAL A 94 1.78 4.44 -30.96
N LYS A 95 2.41 5.20 -30.06
CA LYS A 95 3.35 4.67 -29.07
C LYS A 95 2.79 4.95 -27.67
N PRO A 96 2.44 3.91 -26.88
CA PRO A 96 2.01 4.11 -25.51
C PRO A 96 3.20 4.54 -24.64
N GLY A 97 2.94 5.46 -23.71
CA GLY A 97 3.81 5.68 -22.56
C GLY A 97 3.63 4.61 -21.49
N THR A 98 4.32 4.78 -20.38
CA THR A 98 4.20 3.97 -19.16
C THR A 98 3.79 4.86 -17.99
N ILE A 99 3.33 4.23 -16.90
CA ILE A 99 3.06 4.92 -15.64
C ILE A 99 3.91 4.29 -14.55
N GLU A 100 4.92 5.01 -14.10
CA GLU A 100 5.76 4.60 -12.98
C GLU A 100 5.10 5.02 -11.66
N LEU A 101 5.10 4.12 -10.69
CA LEU A 101 4.63 4.31 -9.32
C LEU A 101 5.77 3.98 -8.37
N ALA A 102 5.88 4.76 -7.31
CA ALA A 102 6.85 4.56 -6.24
C ALA A 102 6.24 5.02 -4.92
N PRO A 103 6.64 4.42 -3.79
CA PRO A 103 6.30 4.93 -2.46
C PRO A 103 6.72 6.39 -2.30
N ALA A 104 5.79 7.23 -1.85
CA ALA A 104 6.02 8.64 -1.59
C ALA A 104 5.29 9.06 -0.30
N ALA A 105 5.92 9.89 0.54
CA ALA A 105 5.36 10.29 1.83
C ALA A 105 4.16 11.22 1.68
N GLU A 106 4.18 12.06 0.65
CA GLU A 106 3.11 12.97 0.26
C GLU A 106 1.83 12.26 -0.16
N ASP A 107 1.93 11.02 -0.67
CA ASP A 107 0.78 10.23 -1.14
C ASP A 107 0.20 9.30 -0.05
N LEU A 108 0.81 9.25 1.15
CA LEU A 108 0.47 8.27 2.18
C LEU A 108 -0.99 8.38 2.62
N THR A 109 -1.49 9.60 2.79
CA THR A 109 -2.88 9.87 3.21
C THR A 109 -3.88 9.82 2.06
N GLU A 110 -3.41 9.82 0.81
CA GLU A 110 -4.28 9.80 -0.36
C GLU A 110 -4.87 8.41 -0.58
N THR A 111 -6.15 8.35 -0.94
CA THR A 111 -6.85 7.08 -1.25
C THR A 111 -6.88 6.79 -2.75
N SER A 112 -6.34 7.69 -3.56
CA SER A 112 -6.20 7.52 -5.00
C SER A 112 -4.99 8.29 -5.52
N ILE A 113 -4.23 7.67 -6.41
CA ILE A 113 -3.14 8.30 -7.16
C ILE A 113 -3.57 8.32 -8.63
N SER A 114 -3.61 9.50 -9.22
CA SER A 114 -3.97 9.70 -10.63
C SER A 114 -2.77 10.22 -11.40
N LYS A 115 -2.32 9.47 -12.41
CA LYS A 115 -1.26 9.88 -13.34
C LYS A 115 -1.77 9.86 -14.76
N LYS A 116 -1.18 10.69 -15.63
CA LYS A 116 -1.61 10.85 -17.01
C LYS A 116 -0.81 9.94 -17.95
N LEU A 117 -1.46 8.94 -18.53
CA LEU A 117 -0.90 8.15 -19.62
C LEU A 117 -0.98 8.96 -20.91
N THR A 118 0.14 9.02 -21.63
CA THR A 118 0.24 9.73 -22.92
C THR A 118 0.57 8.73 -24.01
N PHE A 119 -0.15 8.83 -25.13
CA PHE A 119 0.12 8.12 -26.37
C PHE A 119 0.72 9.11 -27.35
N THR A 120 1.97 8.88 -27.77
CA THR A 120 2.61 9.69 -28.80
C THR A 120 2.11 9.27 -30.17
N LEU A 121 1.70 10.24 -30.99
CA LEU A 121 1.19 10.02 -32.33
C LEU A 121 2.26 10.41 -33.37
N VAL A 122 2.65 9.46 -34.21
CA VAL A 122 3.68 9.65 -35.24
C VAL A 122 2.99 9.98 -36.56
N ALA A 123 2.77 11.26 -36.82
CA ALA A 123 2.02 11.78 -37.97
C ALA A 123 2.52 11.21 -39.32
N ASP A 124 3.84 11.09 -39.49
CA ASP A 124 4.48 10.59 -40.73
C ASP A 124 4.12 9.15 -41.11
N LYS A 125 3.46 8.40 -40.23
CA LYS A 125 3.00 7.04 -40.52
C LYS A 125 1.63 6.99 -41.19
N PHE A 126 0.88 8.09 -41.20
CA PHE A 126 -0.44 8.17 -41.81
C PHE A 126 -0.35 8.64 -43.27
N THR A 127 0.13 7.77 -44.17
CA THR A 127 0.50 8.16 -45.55
C THR A 127 -0.26 7.43 -46.65
N THR A 128 -0.89 6.28 -46.38
CA THR A 128 -1.37 5.37 -47.43
C THR A 128 -2.77 5.69 -47.98
N GLU A 129 -3.64 6.38 -47.23
CA GLU A 129 -5.04 6.68 -47.63
C GLU A 129 -5.60 7.94 -46.92
N GLY A 130 -4.76 8.99 -46.81
CA GLY A 130 -4.64 9.99 -45.72
C GLY A 130 -5.84 10.72 -45.10
N ILE A 131 -7.10 10.41 -45.42
CA ILE A 131 -8.27 10.93 -44.67
C ILE A 131 -9.11 9.75 -44.18
N GLY A 132 -9.29 9.69 -42.87
CA GLY A 132 -9.97 8.55 -42.26
C GLY A 132 -9.78 8.47 -40.75
N THR A 133 -10.45 7.50 -40.15
CA THR A 133 -10.28 7.14 -38.75
C THR A 133 -9.47 5.85 -38.65
N TYR A 134 -8.38 5.88 -37.90
CA TYR A 134 -7.48 4.75 -37.69
C TYR A 134 -7.67 4.27 -36.26
N ARG A 135 -8.20 3.05 -36.09
CA ARG A 135 -8.49 2.49 -34.76
C ARG A 135 -7.36 1.59 -34.30
N TYR A 136 -6.95 1.80 -33.05
CA TYR A 136 -6.00 0.96 -32.34
C TYR A 136 -6.68 0.34 -31.13
N LYS A 137 -6.44 -0.94 -30.87
CA LYS A 137 -6.82 -1.58 -29.60
C LYS A 137 -5.76 -1.24 -28.55
N VAL A 138 -6.20 -0.85 -27.37
CA VAL A 138 -5.35 -0.48 -26.23
C VAL A 138 -5.69 -1.40 -25.05
N LYS A 139 -4.68 -2.03 -24.45
CA LYS A 139 -4.83 -2.81 -23.21
C LYS A 139 -3.72 -2.43 -22.25
N GLN A 140 -4.04 -2.32 -20.96
CA GLN A 140 -3.02 -2.37 -19.92
C GLN A 140 -2.52 -3.81 -19.81
N LYS A 141 -1.20 -3.99 -19.73
CA LYS A 141 -0.63 -5.31 -19.43
C LYS A 141 -0.95 -5.67 -17.99
N GLU A 142 -1.35 -6.92 -17.79
CA GLU A 142 -1.48 -7.48 -16.46
C GLU A 142 -0.09 -7.65 -15.86
N GLY A 143 0.15 -6.99 -14.72
CA GLY A 143 1.39 -7.14 -13.97
C GLY A 143 1.28 -8.24 -12.93
N THR A 144 2.36 -8.43 -12.16
CA THR A 144 2.46 -9.48 -11.15
C THR A 144 2.70 -8.93 -9.73
N TYR A 145 2.60 -7.62 -9.54
CA TYR A 145 2.85 -7.01 -8.24
C TYR A 145 1.73 -7.42 -7.26
N GLU A 146 2.07 -8.00 -6.11
CA GLU A 146 1.09 -8.51 -5.16
C GLU A 146 0.11 -7.43 -4.69
N GLY A 147 -1.15 -7.80 -4.51
CA GLY A 147 -2.20 -6.88 -4.05
C GLY A 147 -2.72 -5.88 -5.07
N ILE A 148 -2.15 -5.80 -6.29
CA ILE A 148 -2.72 -4.99 -7.37
C ILE A 148 -3.74 -5.79 -8.18
N LYS A 149 -4.93 -5.21 -8.38
CA LYS A 149 -5.86 -5.63 -9.44
C LYS A 149 -5.77 -4.65 -10.60
N TYR A 150 -5.39 -5.18 -11.77
CA TYR A 150 -5.12 -4.41 -12.97
C TYR A 150 -6.39 -4.17 -13.81
N ASP A 151 -6.50 -2.99 -14.43
CA ASP A 151 -7.55 -2.71 -15.42
C ASP A 151 -7.14 -3.26 -16.80
N VAL A 152 -7.35 -4.56 -16.99
CA VAL A 152 -7.07 -5.25 -18.27
C VAL A 152 -8.18 -5.04 -19.33
N GLY A 153 -9.12 -4.13 -19.06
CA GLY A 153 -10.25 -3.83 -19.93
C GLY A 153 -9.81 -3.27 -21.28
N GLU A 154 -10.38 -3.82 -22.35
CA GLU A 154 -10.07 -3.38 -23.71
C GLU A 154 -10.68 -1.99 -23.99
N ARG A 155 -9.86 -1.12 -24.53
CA ARG A 155 -10.25 0.21 -25.03
C ARG A 155 -9.78 0.36 -26.46
N TYR A 156 -10.29 1.36 -27.15
CA TYR A 156 -9.85 1.69 -28.50
C TYR A 156 -9.43 3.15 -28.59
N LEU A 157 -8.31 3.42 -29.24
CA LEU A 157 -7.89 4.77 -29.60
C LEU A 157 -8.24 5.01 -31.07
N ASP A 158 -9.17 5.94 -31.30
CA ASP A 158 -9.48 6.44 -32.64
C ASP A 158 -8.63 7.65 -32.94
N VAL A 159 -7.81 7.54 -33.98
CA VAL A 159 -7.00 8.64 -34.53
C VAL A 159 -7.62 9.09 -35.84
N THR A 160 -8.17 10.30 -35.88
CA THR A 160 -8.78 10.85 -37.09
C THR A 160 -7.79 11.76 -37.80
N VAL A 161 -7.49 11.43 -39.06
CA VAL A 161 -6.61 12.21 -39.93
C VAL A 161 -7.45 12.97 -40.95
N ALA A 162 -7.11 14.24 -41.13
CA ALA A 162 -7.72 15.17 -42.07
C ALA A 162 -6.66 15.81 -42.96
N THR A 163 -7.09 16.66 -43.89
CA THR A 163 -6.20 17.47 -44.73
C THR A 163 -6.67 18.91 -44.77
N ASP A 164 -5.73 19.84 -44.91
CA ASP A 164 -5.98 21.26 -45.22
C ASP A 164 -5.95 21.53 -46.74
N GLY A 165 -5.85 20.46 -47.56
CA GLY A 165 -5.68 20.53 -49.01
C GLY A 165 -4.23 20.45 -49.48
N THR A 166 -3.25 20.61 -48.57
CA THR A 166 -1.82 20.54 -48.86
C THR A 166 -1.13 19.42 -48.08
N ASN A 167 -1.43 19.29 -46.78
CA ASN A 167 -0.82 18.33 -45.88
C ASN A 167 -1.89 17.49 -45.19
N PHE A 168 -1.52 16.26 -44.84
CA PHE A 168 -2.29 15.46 -43.89
C PHE A 168 -1.87 15.82 -42.46
N TYR A 169 -2.85 15.88 -41.57
CA TYR A 169 -2.61 16.11 -40.15
C TYR A 169 -3.60 15.33 -39.30
N ILE A 170 -3.21 15.03 -38.07
CA ILE A 170 -4.09 14.38 -37.10
C ILE A 170 -5.01 15.45 -36.52
N ALA A 171 -6.30 15.35 -36.84
CA ALA A 171 -7.31 16.31 -36.40
C ALA A 171 -7.81 16.02 -34.98
N SER A 172 -7.89 14.75 -34.59
CA SER A 172 -8.27 14.34 -33.25
C SER A 172 -7.75 12.95 -32.91
N ALA A 173 -7.59 12.69 -31.62
CA ALA A 173 -7.33 11.37 -31.09
C ALA A 173 -8.15 11.16 -29.82
N SER A 174 -8.93 10.10 -29.74
CA SER A 174 -9.87 9.88 -28.64
C SER A 174 -9.94 8.41 -28.24
N LEU A 175 -9.82 8.15 -26.93
CA LEU A 175 -10.05 6.82 -26.39
C LEU A 175 -11.54 6.60 -26.18
N VAL A 176 -12.00 5.42 -26.57
CA VAL A 176 -13.38 4.96 -26.51
C VAL A 176 -13.45 3.55 -25.92
N LEU A 177 -14.59 3.17 -25.34
CA LEU A 177 -14.84 1.84 -24.78
C LEU A 177 -16.28 1.40 -25.09
N TYR A 178 -16.50 0.08 -25.07
CA TYR A 178 -17.84 -0.50 -25.14
C TYR A 178 -18.43 -0.60 -23.74
N GLN A 179 -19.65 -0.10 -23.59
CA GLN A 179 -20.48 -0.35 -22.43
C GLN A 179 -21.14 -1.73 -22.55
N GLU A 180 -21.69 -2.24 -21.44
CA GLU A 180 -22.35 -3.55 -21.39
C GLU A 180 -23.54 -3.67 -22.35
N ASP A 181 -24.21 -2.55 -22.66
CA ASP A 181 -25.30 -2.46 -23.65
C ASP A 181 -24.80 -2.46 -25.11
N GLY A 182 -23.49 -2.58 -25.33
CA GLY A 182 -22.84 -2.56 -26.64
C GLY A 182 -22.64 -1.16 -27.21
N GLN A 183 -22.97 -0.09 -26.48
CA GLN A 183 -22.76 1.28 -26.92
C GLN A 183 -21.27 1.68 -26.81
N LEU A 184 -20.75 2.29 -27.87
CA LEU A 184 -19.42 2.89 -27.85
C LEU A 184 -19.49 4.30 -27.23
N VAL A 185 -18.74 4.53 -26.15
CA VAL A 185 -18.68 5.81 -25.45
C VAL A 185 -17.23 6.27 -25.28
N LYS A 186 -17.03 7.55 -24.93
CA LYS A 186 -15.70 8.06 -24.57
C LYS A 186 -15.18 7.30 -23.35
N SER A 187 -13.92 6.85 -23.43
CA SER A 187 -13.30 6.08 -22.37
C SER A 187 -13.04 6.94 -21.14
N GLY A 188 -13.37 6.41 -19.96
CA GLY A 188 -12.89 6.92 -18.68
C GLY A 188 -11.48 6.43 -18.36
N ALA A 189 -10.95 6.81 -17.20
CA ALA A 189 -9.63 6.39 -16.75
C ALA A 189 -9.43 4.86 -16.74
N PHE A 190 -8.17 4.42 -16.84
CA PHE A 190 -7.81 3.08 -16.37
C PHE A 190 -7.91 3.06 -14.84
N VAL A 191 -8.57 2.06 -14.27
CA VAL A 191 -8.83 2.00 -12.82
C VAL A 191 -8.25 0.73 -12.21
N ASN A 192 -7.09 0.89 -11.58
CA ASN A 192 -6.39 -0.14 -10.84
C ASN A 192 -6.66 0.02 -9.34
N THR A 193 -6.52 -1.05 -8.57
CA THR A 193 -6.68 -1.03 -7.10
C THR A 193 -5.53 -1.75 -6.42
N TYR A 194 -5.13 -1.30 -5.24
CA TYR A 194 -4.13 -1.91 -4.38
C TYR A 194 -4.70 -2.08 -2.96
N GLY A 195 -4.96 -3.33 -2.56
CA GLY A 195 -5.50 -3.62 -1.22
C GLY A 195 -6.95 -3.22 -0.97
N VAL A 196 -7.67 -2.80 -2.02
CA VAL A 196 -9.05 -2.32 -1.94
C VAL A 196 -9.87 -2.81 -3.14
N ASN A 197 -11.18 -2.86 -2.99
CA ASN A 197 -12.09 -3.13 -4.09
C ASN A 197 -12.22 -1.92 -5.02
N LYS A 198 -12.53 -2.19 -6.29
CA LYS A 198 -12.81 -1.16 -7.29
C LYS A 198 -14.00 -0.31 -6.83
N PRO A 199 -13.90 1.03 -6.83
CA PRO A 199 -15.04 1.88 -6.53
C PRO A 199 -16.09 1.78 -7.65
N ASP A 200 -17.36 1.82 -7.26
CA ASP A 200 -18.51 1.82 -8.15
C ASP A 200 -19.55 2.87 -7.71
N THR A 201 -20.66 2.96 -8.43
CA THR A 201 -21.73 3.93 -8.14
C THR A 201 -22.43 3.71 -6.80
N GLU A 202 -22.51 2.46 -6.34
CA GLU A 202 -23.11 2.09 -5.05
C GLU A 202 -22.08 2.18 -3.91
N ASN A 203 -20.80 1.96 -4.21
CA ASN A 203 -19.67 1.95 -3.30
C ASN A 203 -18.57 2.92 -3.79
N PRO A 204 -18.79 4.24 -3.68
CA PRO A 204 -17.83 5.23 -4.17
C PRO A 204 -16.55 5.31 -3.31
N VAL A 205 -16.59 4.75 -2.09
CA VAL A 205 -15.43 4.66 -1.20
C VAL A 205 -14.90 3.23 -1.23
N PRO A 206 -13.68 3.00 -1.77
CA PRO A 206 -13.05 1.69 -1.80
C PRO A 206 -12.94 1.08 -0.40
N LYS A 207 -13.35 -0.20 -0.28
CA LYS A 207 -13.22 -0.98 0.96
C LYS A 207 -12.02 -1.92 0.85
N PRO A 208 -11.33 -2.23 1.96
CA PRO A 208 -10.25 -3.20 1.95
C PRO A 208 -10.69 -4.55 1.40
N ASP A 209 -9.87 -5.18 0.56
CA ASP A 209 -10.20 -6.46 -0.07
C ASP A 209 -9.40 -7.65 0.50
N GLY A 210 -8.51 -7.40 1.46
CA GLY A 210 -7.71 -8.42 2.13
C GLY A 210 -6.43 -8.83 1.43
N THR A 211 -6.10 -8.19 0.30
CA THR A 211 -4.84 -8.46 -0.43
C THR A 211 -3.66 -7.66 0.11
N VAL A 212 -3.93 -6.57 0.85
CA VAL A 212 -2.93 -5.76 1.56
C VAL A 212 -3.41 -5.57 3.01
N ASN A 213 -2.64 -6.08 3.96
CA ASN A 213 -3.01 -6.30 5.35
C ASN A 213 -2.10 -5.54 6.34
N ASP A 214 -2.44 -5.64 7.62
CA ASP A 214 -1.75 -4.92 8.71
C ASP A 214 -1.10 -5.91 9.69
N LEU A 215 0.05 -5.51 10.24
CA LEU A 215 0.78 -6.21 11.28
C LEU A 215 0.77 -5.36 12.56
N VAL A 216 0.45 -5.96 13.69
CA VAL A 216 0.46 -5.30 15.01
C VAL A 216 1.50 -5.97 15.88
N ILE A 217 2.26 -5.15 16.61
CA ILE A 217 3.20 -5.62 17.63
C ILE A 217 2.71 -5.10 18.97
N SER A 218 2.54 -5.99 19.95
CA SER A 218 2.07 -5.63 21.28
C SER A 218 3.03 -6.10 22.37
N LYS A 219 3.12 -5.34 23.46
CA LYS A 219 4.01 -5.65 24.58
C LYS A 219 3.27 -5.82 25.91
N THR A 220 3.45 -6.98 26.53
CA THR A 220 3.00 -7.28 27.89
C THR A 220 4.19 -7.52 28.82
N VAL A 221 4.11 -7.01 30.05
CA VAL A 221 5.09 -7.27 31.12
C VAL A 221 4.37 -7.87 32.32
N THR A 222 4.84 -9.03 32.78
CA THR A 222 4.24 -9.81 33.87
C THR A 222 5.28 -10.15 34.95
N GLY A 223 4.81 -10.81 36.00
CA GLY A 223 5.64 -11.14 37.17
C GLY A 223 5.69 -10.01 38.20
N ASN A 224 6.01 -10.40 39.44
CA ASN A 224 6.06 -9.48 40.59
C ASN A 224 7.26 -8.52 40.57
N TYR A 225 8.29 -8.81 39.77
CA TYR A 225 9.43 -7.92 39.53
C TYR A 225 9.40 -7.33 38.11
N GLY A 226 8.31 -7.49 37.37
CA GLY A 226 8.17 -6.96 36.02
C GLY A 226 8.05 -5.43 36.01
N GLU A 227 8.99 -4.76 35.36
CA GLU A 227 9.05 -3.31 35.24
C GLU A 227 8.13 -2.82 34.12
N ARG A 228 6.91 -2.40 34.47
CA ARG A 228 5.88 -2.01 33.49
C ARG A 228 6.19 -0.70 32.76
N ASP A 229 6.98 0.17 33.38
CA ASP A 229 7.43 1.44 32.79
C ASP A 229 8.72 1.31 31.97
N LYS A 230 9.41 0.15 32.04
CA LYS A 230 10.62 -0.11 31.26
C LYS A 230 10.27 -0.09 29.77
N LYS A 231 11.08 0.62 29.01
CA LYS A 231 11.00 0.64 27.55
C LYS A 231 11.81 -0.54 27.00
N PHE A 232 11.14 -1.42 26.29
CA PHE A 232 11.76 -2.55 25.60
C PHE A 232 12.00 -2.17 24.14
N ILE A 233 13.21 -2.41 23.65
CA ILE A 233 13.62 -2.03 22.31
C ILE A 233 13.30 -3.18 21.36
N PHE A 234 12.61 -2.90 20.26
CA PHE A 234 12.32 -3.87 19.20
C PHE A 234 13.04 -3.45 17.93
N GLU A 235 13.65 -4.42 17.26
CA GLU A 235 14.19 -4.29 15.90
C GLU A 235 13.31 -5.07 14.94
N ILE A 236 12.82 -4.39 13.91
CA ILE A 236 11.81 -4.89 12.97
C ILE A 236 12.38 -4.83 11.56
N THR A 237 12.31 -5.93 10.84
CA THR A 237 12.64 -6.00 9.41
C THR A 237 11.48 -6.64 8.68
N ILE A 238 11.08 -6.07 7.54
CA ILE A 238 10.06 -6.63 6.65
C ILE A 238 10.69 -6.84 5.28
N ASN A 239 10.44 -8.00 4.67
CA ASN A 239 10.86 -8.32 3.31
C ASN A 239 9.63 -8.63 2.47
N GLY A 240 9.35 -7.79 1.48
CA GLY A 240 8.38 -8.02 0.41
C GLY A 240 8.98 -7.75 -0.98
N ALA A 241 8.19 -7.17 -1.87
CA ALA A 241 8.57 -6.84 -3.24
C ALA A 241 9.59 -5.69 -3.33
N GLU A 242 10.36 -5.66 -4.43
CA GLU A 242 11.47 -4.71 -4.58
C GLU A 242 11.03 -3.24 -4.50
N GLY A 243 11.72 -2.48 -3.64
CA GLY A 243 11.43 -1.06 -3.42
C GLY A 243 10.20 -0.77 -2.56
N GLU A 244 9.60 -1.76 -1.90
CA GLU A 244 8.47 -1.57 -0.98
C GLU A 244 8.81 -0.80 0.28
N TRP A 245 7.83 -0.01 0.72
CA TRP A 245 7.85 0.75 1.97
C TRP A 245 6.60 0.40 2.78
N TYR A 246 6.77 0.25 4.09
CA TYR A 246 5.72 -0.03 5.04
C TYR A 246 5.58 1.13 6.02
N ASN A 247 4.36 1.56 6.24
CA ASN A 247 4.08 2.64 7.19
C ASN A 247 4.09 2.08 8.61
N LEU A 248 5.04 2.52 9.42
CA LEU A 248 5.13 2.20 10.84
C LEU A 248 4.51 3.37 11.62
N GLU A 249 3.41 3.11 12.32
CA GLU A 249 2.60 4.16 12.94
C GLU A 249 3.42 5.06 13.87
N GLY A 250 3.41 6.37 13.59
CA GLY A 250 4.12 7.37 14.39
C GLY A 250 5.65 7.34 14.27
N GLN A 251 6.20 6.60 13.31
CA GLN A 251 7.64 6.44 13.09
C GLN A 251 8.00 6.62 11.61
N PRO A 252 9.31 6.72 11.27
CA PRO A 252 9.75 6.63 9.88
C PRO A 252 9.32 5.30 9.24
N ALA A 253 9.02 5.34 7.95
CA ALA A 253 8.67 4.16 7.18
C ALA A 253 9.78 3.10 7.19
N ILE A 254 9.38 1.84 7.20
CA ILE A 254 10.28 0.70 7.03
C ILE A 254 10.44 0.45 5.54
N LYS A 255 11.65 0.57 5.01
CA LYS A 255 11.93 0.12 3.64
C LYS A 255 12.20 -1.39 3.67
N LYS A 256 11.81 -2.11 2.62
CA LYS A 256 12.13 -3.53 2.47
C LYS A 256 13.57 -3.84 2.88
N GLY A 257 13.73 -4.89 3.70
CA GLY A 257 15.02 -5.42 4.13
C GLY A 257 15.80 -4.52 5.10
N THR A 258 15.30 -3.32 5.41
CA THR A 258 15.93 -2.41 6.37
C THR A 258 15.37 -2.65 7.77
N ALA A 259 16.23 -2.50 8.77
CA ALA A 259 15.85 -2.60 10.17
C ALA A 259 15.33 -1.25 10.68
N ALA A 260 14.16 -1.27 11.31
CA ALA A 260 13.60 -0.16 12.08
C ALA A 260 13.62 -0.49 13.58
N ARG A 261 13.85 0.52 14.42
CA ARG A 261 13.86 0.35 15.89
C ARG A 261 12.76 1.16 16.53
N ILE A 262 12.07 0.54 17.49
CA ILE A 262 11.03 1.17 18.30
C ILE A 262 11.19 0.81 19.77
N GLU A 263 10.52 1.56 20.63
CA GLU A 263 10.44 1.30 22.06
C GLU A 263 8.98 1.05 22.45
N LEU A 264 8.69 -0.05 23.14
CA LEU A 264 7.36 -0.35 23.69
C LEU A 264 7.46 -0.63 25.19
N LYS A 265 6.55 -0.04 25.96
CA LYS A 265 6.32 -0.34 27.38
C LYS A 265 5.22 -1.40 27.54
N HIS A 266 4.93 -1.77 28.77
CA HIS A 266 3.76 -2.59 29.05
C HIS A 266 2.48 -1.91 28.57
N GLY A 267 1.68 -2.65 27.78
CA GLY A 267 0.40 -2.20 27.24
C GLY A 267 0.53 -1.44 25.92
N ASP A 268 1.75 -1.10 25.49
CA ASP A 268 1.96 -0.41 24.23
C ASP A 268 1.75 -1.37 23.04
N THR A 269 1.24 -0.80 21.97
CA THR A 269 1.04 -1.46 20.68
C THR A 269 1.49 -0.53 19.56
N VAL A 270 1.99 -1.08 18.47
CA VAL A 270 2.22 -0.34 17.24
C VAL A 270 1.69 -1.11 16.04
N LYS A 271 1.17 -0.39 15.06
CA LYS A 271 0.71 -0.96 13.79
C LYS A 271 1.67 -0.66 12.66
N ILE A 272 1.82 -1.63 11.78
CA ILE A 272 2.51 -1.53 10.49
C ILE A 272 1.50 -1.83 9.41
N TYR A 273 1.38 -0.93 8.45
CA TYR A 273 0.42 -1.01 7.36
C TYR A 273 1.10 -1.41 6.05
N GLY A 274 0.33 -2.04 5.16
CA GLY A 274 0.72 -2.20 3.76
C GLY A 274 1.44 -3.50 3.45
N LEU A 275 1.20 -4.57 4.21
CA LEU A 275 1.86 -5.85 3.95
C LEU A 275 1.03 -6.74 3.03
N THR A 276 1.63 -7.24 1.96
CA THR A 276 0.98 -8.16 1.01
C THR A 276 1.15 -9.62 1.41
N GLU A 277 0.40 -10.51 0.76
CA GLU A 277 0.66 -11.95 0.86
C GLU A 277 2.12 -12.25 0.54
N ASN A 278 2.72 -13.20 1.27
CA ASN A 278 4.13 -13.61 1.17
C ASN A 278 5.16 -12.64 1.76
N ASP A 279 4.77 -11.43 2.14
CA ASP A 279 5.66 -10.57 2.92
C ASP A 279 6.09 -11.29 4.19
N THR A 280 7.39 -11.25 4.48
CA THR A 280 7.96 -11.84 5.69
C THR A 280 8.40 -10.77 6.65
N TYR A 281 8.25 -11.03 7.94
CA TYR A 281 8.77 -10.15 8.98
C TYR A 281 9.71 -10.90 9.92
N THR A 282 10.63 -10.14 10.50
CA THR A 282 11.45 -10.53 11.65
C THR A 282 11.34 -9.43 12.68
N ILE A 283 10.86 -9.76 13.87
CA ILE A 283 10.75 -8.85 15.01
C ILE A 283 11.61 -9.40 16.13
N LYS A 284 12.60 -8.63 16.56
CA LYS A 284 13.54 -9.01 17.61
C LYS A 284 13.43 -8.06 18.78
N GLU A 285 13.12 -8.58 19.96
CA GLU A 285 13.22 -7.84 21.21
C GLU A 285 14.68 -7.83 21.70
N LEU A 286 15.24 -6.63 21.89
CA LEU A 286 16.60 -6.40 22.35
C LEU A 286 16.62 -6.20 23.88
N GLU A 287 17.76 -6.53 24.51
CA GLU A 287 18.09 -6.13 25.89
C GLU A 287 17.08 -6.56 26.98
N ALA A 288 16.47 -7.73 26.80
CA ALA A 288 15.54 -8.35 27.76
C ALA A 288 16.12 -9.61 28.45
N ASP A 289 17.44 -9.67 28.70
CA ASP A 289 18.10 -10.88 29.24
C ASP A 289 17.71 -11.24 30.67
N ASP A 290 17.22 -10.28 31.44
CA ASP A 290 16.72 -10.47 32.81
C ASP A 290 15.25 -10.88 32.88
N TYR A 291 14.60 -11.09 31.72
CA TYR A 291 13.21 -11.51 31.58
C TYR A 291 13.10 -12.87 30.90
N LYS A 292 12.05 -13.61 31.27
CA LYS A 292 11.55 -14.72 30.47
C LYS A 292 10.67 -14.16 29.35
N THR A 293 11.22 -14.08 28.14
CA THR A 293 10.51 -13.59 26.96
C THR A 293 9.81 -14.73 26.21
N THR A 294 8.56 -14.49 25.84
CA THR A 294 7.78 -15.35 24.93
C THR A 294 7.05 -14.48 23.92
N PHE A 295 6.59 -15.07 22.82
CA PHE A 295 5.68 -14.40 21.89
C PHE A 295 4.55 -15.31 21.42
N GLU A 296 3.42 -14.71 21.04
CA GLU A 296 2.32 -15.36 20.34
C GLU A 296 2.00 -14.59 19.06
N THR A 297 1.79 -15.30 17.96
CA THR A 297 1.28 -14.73 16.71
C THR A 297 -0.18 -15.13 16.54
N LYS A 298 -1.07 -14.16 16.33
CA LYS A 298 -2.50 -14.36 16.08
C LYS A 298 -2.91 -13.74 14.76
N LEU A 299 -3.73 -14.44 13.98
CA LEU A 299 -4.40 -13.90 12.81
C LEU A 299 -5.88 -13.69 13.16
N ASN A 300 -6.34 -12.44 13.19
CA ASN A 300 -7.71 -12.07 13.61
C ASN A 300 -8.14 -12.76 14.92
N GLY A 301 -7.25 -12.82 15.90
CA GLY A 301 -7.49 -13.46 17.20
C GLY A 301 -7.32 -14.98 17.25
N THR A 302 -7.07 -15.65 16.12
CA THR A 302 -6.79 -17.09 16.07
C THR A 302 -5.28 -17.35 16.15
N ASN A 303 -4.86 -18.24 17.05
CA ASN A 303 -3.44 -18.56 17.23
C ASN A 303 -2.84 -19.18 15.95
N LYS A 304 -1.70 -18.63 15.50
CA LYS A 304 -0.95 -19.08 14.32
C LYS A 304 0.40 -19.70 14.70
N ALA A 305 1.14 -19.05 15.58
CA ALA A 305 2.45 -19.50 16.02
C ALA A 305 2.75 -18.97 17.43
N GLY A 306 3.80 -19.49 18.06
CA GLY A 306 4.30 -18.95 19.32
C GLY A 306 5.70 -19.43 19.64
N GLY A 307 6.44 -18.64 20.40
CA GLY A 307 7.76 -18.97 20.92
C GLY A 307 7.75 -19.01 22.44
N SER A 308 8.25 -20.10 23.01
CA SER A 308 8.43 -20.27 24.46
C SER A 308 9.88 -20.61 24.79
N GLY A 309 10.32 -20.31 26.01
CA GLY A 309 11.69 -20.60 26.47
C GLY A 309 12.71 -19.50 26.16
N ASN A 310 12.38 -18.24 26.49
CA ASN A 310 13.25 -17.07 26.30
C ASN A 310 13.54 -16.74 24.83
N ILE A 311 12.55 -16.94 23.96
CA ILE A 311 12.66 -16.63 22.53
C ILE A 311 12.33 -15.16 22.32
N LYS A 312 13.32 -14.40 21.84
CA LYS A 312 13.21 -12.94 21.61
C LYS A 312 12.99 -12.56 20.15
N THR A 313 12.99 -13.54 19.24
CA THR A 313 12.80 -13.30 17.80
C THR A 313 11.54 -14.00 17.34
N ALA A 314 10.60 -13.23 16.82
CA ALA A 314 9.45 -13.72 16.10
C ALA A 314 9.68 -13.55 14.60
N THR A 315 9.43 -14.60 13.82
CA THR A 315 9.39 -14.55 12.37
C THR A 315 8.03 -15.01 11.88
N GLY A 316 7.64 -14.56 10.70
CA GLY A 316 6.40 -15.01 10.10
C GLY A 316 6.23 -14.50 8.68
N THR A 317 5.20 -15.02 8.05
CA THR A 317 4.73 -14.64 6.72
C THR A 317 3.30 -14.14 6.83
N ILE A 318 2.97 -13.13 6.04
CA ILE A 318 1.63 -12.58 5.92
C ILE A 318 0.80 -13.47 4.99
N ASP A 319 -0.39 -13.83 5.45
CA ASP A 319 -1.34 -14.62 4.67
C ASP A 319 -2.22 -13.70 3.81
N ALA A 320 -2.68 -14.20 2.67
CA ALA A 320 -3.79 -13.58 1.95
C ALA A 320 -5.10 -13.66 2.76
N GLY A 321 -5.97 -12.68 2.54
CA GLY A 321 -7.33 -12.68 3.06
C GLY A 321 -8.34 -12.26 2.00
N THR A 322 -9.62 -12.45 2.30
CA THR A 322 -10.76 -11.95 1.50
C THR A 322 -11.35 -10.65 2.07
N SER A 323 -10.77 -10.18 3.17
CA SER A 323 -11.08 -8.93 3.87
C SER A 323 -9.84 -8.49 4.66
N LEU A 324 -9.78 -7.24 5.12
CA LEU A 324 -8.64 -6.74 5.88
C LEU A 324 -8.30 -7.67 7.05
N GLN A 325 -7.10 -8.24 7.02
CA GLN A 325 -6.57 -9.05 8.09
C GLN A 325 -5.71 -8.19 9.01
N THR A 326 -5.71 -8.53 10.30
CA THR A 326 -4.73 -8.02 11.25
C THR A 326 -4.01 -9.19 11.89
N GLN A 327 -2.72 -9.30 11.60
CA GLN A 327 -1.83 -10.23 12.27
C GLN A 327 -1.20 -9.54 13.46
N GLU A 328 -1.33 -10.10 14.66
CA GLU A 328 -0.73 -9.58 15.88
C GLU A 328 0.43 -10.47 16.32
N VAL A 329 1.56 -9.87 16.65
CA VAL A 329 2.70 -10.51 17.31
C VAL A 329 2.83 -9.91 18.71
N ALA A 330 2.35 -10.65 19.70
CA ALA A 330 2.29 -10.25 21.09
C ALA A 330 3.50 -10.77 21.85
N PHE A 331 4.40 -9.89 22.27
CA PHE A 331 5.54 -10.23 23.12
C PHE A 331 5.18 -10.11 24.61
N THR A 332 5.52 -11.12 25.40
CA THR A 332 5.35 -11.13 26.85
C THR A 332 6.70 -11.28 27.54
N ASN A 333 7.03 -10.35 28.43
CA ASN A 333 8.19 -10.43 29.30
C ASN A 333 7.75 -10.71 30.73
N ASP A 334 8.10 -11.89 31.25
CA ASP A 334 7.86 -12.25 32.64
C ASP A 334 9.12 -12.09 33.49
N ARG A 335 9.00 -11.44 34.65
CA ARG A 335 10.03 -11.45 35.68
C ARG A 335 9.42 -11.79 37.02
N THR A 336 9.31 -13.09 37.27
CA THR A 336 8.82 -13.65 38.53
C THR A 336 9.98 -14.10 39.44
N GLY A 337 9.90 -13.80 40.74
CA GLY A 337 10.90 -14.24 41.71
C GLY A 337 10.39 -14.17 43.16
N SER A 338 11.24 -14.54 44.11
CA SER A 338 10.99 -14.38 45.56
C SER A 338 11.95 -13.38 46.18
N ALA A 339 11.51 -12.67 47.23
CA ALA A 339 12.32 -11.69 47.97
C ALA A 339 13.47 -12.32 48.80
N THR A 340 13.81 -13.59 48.58
CA THR A 340 14.73 -14.40 49.39
C THR A 340 16.21 -14.05 49.20
N GLY A 341 16.53 -13.00 48.44
CA GLY A 341 17.89 -12.47 48.31
C GLY A 341 18.55 -12.02 49.63
N PHE A 342 17.78 -11.86 50.71
CA PHE A 342 18.33 -11.65 52.06
C PHE A 342 18.64 -12.94 52.84
N ALA A 343 17.95 -14.05 52.56
CA ALA A 343 18.11 -15.29 53.31
C ALA A 343 19.34 -16.11 52.86
N SER A 344 19.72 -16.00 51.59
CA SER A 344 20.84 -16.78 51.02
C SER A 344 22.22 -16.20 51.34
N SER A 345 22.33 -14.92 51.75
CA SER A 345 23.62 -14.26 52.01
C SER A 345 24.10 -14.38 53.46
N TYR A 346 23.19 -14.63 54.41
CA TYR A 346 23.51 -14.64 55.85
C TYR A 346 23.22 -15.97 56.55
N GLY A 347 22.63 -16.96 55.87
CA GLY A 347 22.40 -18.30 56.41
C GLY A 347 23.63 -18.93 57.10
N PRO A 348 24.85 -18.86 56.52
CA PRO A 348 26.04 -19.39 57.20
C PRO A 348 26.60 -18.46 58.30
N TYR A 349 26.32 -17.15 58.28
CA TYR A 349 26.85 -16.22 59.28
C TYR A 349 25.98 -16.11 60.55
N ALA A 350 24.66 -16.26 60.44
CA ALA A 350 23.78 -16.32 61.60
C ALA A 350 23.98 -17.61 62.42
N LEU A 351 24.31 -18.74 61.77
CA LEU A 351 24.64 -20.01 62.43
C LEU A 351 26.00 -19.97 63.14
N MET A 352 27.01 -19.31 62.56
CA MET A 352 28.34 -19.20 63.17
C MET A 352 28.37 -18.30 64.43
N VAL A 353 27.54 -17.25 64.49
CA VAL A 353 27.44 -16.39 65.69
C VAL A 353 26.75 -17.11 66.86
N VAL A 354 25.81 -18.02 66.58
CA VAL A 354 25.16 -18.85 67.61
C VAL A 354 26.09 -19.98 68.10
N LEU A 355 26.87 -20.60 67.21
CA LEU A 355 27.86 -21.61 67.58
C LEU A 355 29.03 -21.04 68.41
N ALA A 356 29.51 -19.83 68.10
CA ALA A 356 30.56 -19.18 68.88
C ALA A 356 30.10 -18.78 70.30
N GLY A 357 28.85 -18.33 70.44
CA GLY A 357 28.26 -18.00 71.75
C GLY A 357 28.10 -19.21 72.67
N ALA A 358 27.72 -20.38 72.14
CA ALA A 358 27.59 -21.61 72.91
C ALA A 358 28.93 -22.15 73.42
N VAL A 359 30.00 -22.05 72.62
CA VAL A 359 31.35 -22.51 73.00
C VAL A 359 31.97 -21.57 74.05
N ALA A 360 31.77 -20.25 73.94
CA ALA A 360 32.25 -19.30 74.94
C ALA A 360 31.55 -19.46 76.30
N PHE A 361 30.25 -19.74 76.32
CA PHE A 361 29.50 -19.94 77.57
C PHE A 361 29.93 -21.21 78.33
N VAL A 362 30.33 -22.26 77.62
CA VAL A 362 30.81 -23.51 78.23
C VAL A 362 32.25 -23.36 78.77
N LEU A 363 33.11 -22.60 78.09
CA LEU A 363 34.51 -22.41 78.50
C LEU A 363 34.70 -21.38 79.63
N PHE A 364 33.81 -20.38 79.76
CA PHE A 364 33.90 -19.35 80.82
C PHE A 364 33.08 -19.63 82.08
N ARG A 365 32.62 -20.87 82.29
CA ARG A 365 31.99 -21.27 83.55
C ARG A 365 33.04 -21.36 84.66
N LYS A 366 33.34 -20.20 85.26
CA LYS A 366 34.25 -20.00 86.39
C LYS A 366 33.90 -21.00 87.51
N LYS A 367 34.77 -21.98 87.76
CA LYS A 367 34.71 -22.81 88.97
C LYS A 367 34.83 -21.87 90.18
N ARG A 368 33.80 -21.80 91.03
CA ARG A 368 33.99 -21.34 92.41
C ARG A 368 34.61 -22.51 93.17
N ALA A 369 35.83 -22.32 93.64
CA ALA A 369 36.41 -23.15 94.68
C ALA A 369 35.68 -22.81 95.99
N GLU A 370 35.13 -23.82 96.65
CA GLU A 370 34.67 -23.73 98.03
C GLU A 370 35.88 -23.85 98.96
N TYR A 371 35.87 -23.04 100.02
CA TYR A 371 36.87 -22.97 101.08
C TYR A 371 36.78 -24.16 102.04
#